data_AF-A0A0J8BSX4-F1
#
_entry.id   AF-A0A0J8BSX4-F1
#
_cell.length_a   1.000
_cell.length_b   1.000
_cell.length_c   1.000
_cell.angle_alpha   90.00
_cell.angle_beta   90.00
_cell.angle_gamma   90.00
#
_symmetry.space_group_name_H-M   'P 1'
#
loop_
_entity.id
_entity.type
_entity.pdbx_description
1 polymer ?
#
loop_
_entity_poly.entity_id
_entity_poly.type
_entity_poly.pdbx_seq_one_letter_code
_entity_poly.pdbx_strand_id
1 'polypeptide(L)'
;MPRRTLALLLAALVVLTGAAQAQATGYRYWSFWDRDGDRWTYATQGPSLARPSDGDVQGFRFAVSEDSKDAAQPEGAAEFAVICARTPAQDGKKRVALVIDFGTAADAPSGETPPARRAACARVAPDATTAQALASVAKPLRYDTNALLCAIAGYPEKGCGEQVAGGDESAGTESAASEPRKEPSDDGPSLGLIAGTAVVTALGAAAFWQTRRRRNG
;
A
#
# COMPACT_ATOMS: atom_id res chain seq x y z
N MET A 1 46.69 26.42 4.79
CA MET A 1 46.45 25.00 4.44
C MET A 1 45.27 24.31 5.16
N PRO A 2 44.92 24.59 6.44
CA PRO A 2 43.87 23.79 7.13
C PRO A 2 42.42 24.07 6.66
N ARG A 3 42.17 25.25 6.08
CA ARG A 3 40.84 25.62 5.54
C ARG A 3 40.48 24.90 4.24
N ARG A 4 41.48 24.53 3.43
CA ARG A 4 41.28 23.82 2.14
C ARG A 4 41.00 22.34 2.36
N THR A 5 41.69 21.72 3.32
CA THR A 5 41.45 20.33 3.74
C THR A 5 40.10 20.15 4.42
N LEU A 6 39.66 21.11 5.24
CA LEU A 6 38.33 21.07 5.85
C LEU A 6 37.21 21.21 4.81
N ALA A 7 37.37 22.08 3.81
CA ALA A 7 36.40 22.24 2.72
C ALA A 7 36.31 20.99 1.82
N LEU A 8 37.44 20.32 1.55
CA LEU A 8 37.47 19.07 0.81
C LEU A 8 36.83 17.90 1.59
N LEU A 9 37.05 17.84 2.91
CA LEU A 9 36.40 16.85 3.77
C LEU A 9 34.89 17.07 3.87
N LEU A 10 34.43 18.32 3.98
CA LEU A 10 33.01 18.67 3.95
C LEU A 10 32.36 18.36 2.60
N ALA A 11 33.04 18.63 1.48
CA ALA A 11 32.55 18.29 0.15
C ALA A 11 32.48 16.77 -0.06
N ALA A 12 33.47 16.01 0.41
CA ALA A 12 33.45 14.56 0.36
C ALA A 12 32.32 13.98 1.23
N LEU A 13 32.07 14.55 2.41
CA LEU A 13 30.98 14.11 3.29
C LEU A 13 29.59 14.37 2.65
N VAL A 14 29.41 15.48 1.94
CA VAL A 14 28.16 15.80 1.21
C VAL A 14 27.91 14.83 0.04
N VAL A 15 28.97 14.39 -0.65
CA VAL A 15 28.86 13.39 -1.73
C VAL A 15 28.62 11.97 -1.18
N LEU A 16 29.17 11.65 0.00
CA LEU A 16 28.91 10.38 0.70
C LEU A 16 27.51 10.32 1.34
N THR A 17 26.90 11.47 1.63
CA THR A 17 25.46 11.58 1.93
C THR A 17 24.63 11.83 0.67
N GLY A 18 25.21 11.60 -0.51
CA GLY A 18 24.54 11.70 -1.81
C GLY A 18 23.19 11.02 -1.72
N ALA A 19 22.15 11.82 -1.96
CA ALA A 19 20.76 11.51 -1.69
C ALA A 19 20.46 10.03 -1.94
N ALA A 20 20.22 9.28 -0.87
CA ALA A 20 19.27 8.20 -0.96
C ALA A 20 17.97 8.88 -1.37
N GLN A 21 17.73 8.97 -2.68
CA GLN A 21 16.39 9.25 -3.18
C GLN A 21 15.56 8.15 -2.55
N ALA A 22 14.78 8.49 -1.53
CA ALA A 22 13.70 7.65 -1.10
C ALA A 22 12.82 7.53 -2.34
N GLN A 23 13.06 6.48 -3.12
CA GLN A 23 12.19 6.08 -4.20
C GLN A 23 10.84 5.93 -3.51
N ALA A 24 9.89 6.78 -3.87
CA ALA A 24 8.60 6.76 -3.23
C ALA A 24 7.96 5.43 -3.62
N THR A 25 8.03 4.47 -2.70
CA THR A 25 7.44 3.15 -2.89
C THR A 25 5.95 3.31 -2.72
N GLY A 26 5.23 3.31 -3.83
CA GLY A 26 3.79 3.18 -3.81
C GLY A 26 3.39 1.75 -3.50
N TYR A 27 2.23 1.56 -2.88
CA TYR A 27 1.59 0.25 -2.77
C TYR A 27 0.39 0.21 -3.70
N ARG A 28 0.20 -0.91 -4.41
CA ARG A 28 -0.98 -1.13 -5.23
C ARG A 28 -2.04 -1.87 -4.44
N TYR A 29 -3.12 -1.20 -4.05
CA TYR A 29 -4.14 -1.80 -3.18
C TYR A 29 -5.54 -1.20 -3.37
N TRP A 30 -6.55 -1.87 -2.79
CA TRP A 30 -7.89 -1.34 -2.63
C TRP A 30 -7.98 -0.45 -1.38
N SER A 31 -8.07 0.86 -1.59
CA SER A 31 -8.39 1.83 -0.55
C SER A 31 -9.90 1.84 -0.25
N PHE A 32 -10.25 2.20 0.99
CA PHE A 32 -11.62 2.18 1.49
C PHE A 32 -12.01 3.56 2.03
N TRP A 33 -13.20 4.03 1.66
CA TRP A 33 -13.63 5.41 1.85
C TRP A 33 -15.05 5.50 2.37
N ASP A 34 -15.25 6.37 3.36
CA ASP A 34 -16.55 6.83 3.82
C ASP A 34 -16.95 8.09 3.02
N ARG A 35 -18.22 8.17 2.60
CA ARG A 35 -18.77 9.39 2.01
C ARG A 35 -19.49 10.20 3.07
N ASP A 36 -19.11 11.47 3.23
CA ASP A 36 -19.86 12.46 4.01
C ASP A 36 -20.26 13.61 3.10
N GLY A 37 -21.56 13.70 2.79
CA GLY A 37 -22.08 14.61 1.77
C GLY A 37 -21.39 14.42 0.41
N ASP A 38 -20.65 15.44 -0.02
CA ASP A 38 -19.89 15.44 -1.27
C ASP A 38 -18.39 15.14 -1.11
N ARG A 39 -17.94 14.78 0.10
CA ARG A 39 -16.54 14.51 0.43
C ARG A 39 -16.30 13.03 0.66
N TRP A 40 -15.18 12.53 0.14
CA TRP A 40 -14.63 11.24 0.55
C TRP A 40 -13.67 11.44 1.71
N THR A 41 -13.78 10.58 2.72
CA THR A 41 -12.86 10.50 3.84
C THR A 41 -12.26 9.11 3.86
N TYR A 42 -10.93 9.02 3.97
CA TYR A 42 -10.26 7.72 4.07
C TYR A 42 -10.76 7.00 5.33
N ALA A 43 -11.26 5.78 5.18
CA ALA A 43 -11.89 5.06 6.27
C ALA A 43 -10.85 4.69 7.34
N THR A 44 -11.20 4.92 8.61
CA THR A 44 -10.36 4.55 9.76
C THR A 44 -10.57 3.11 10.23
N GLN A 45 -11.61 2.45 9.73
CA GLN A 45 -11.96 1.07 10.00
C GLN A 45 -11.98 0.27 8.71
N GLY A 46 -11.59 -1.01 8.76
CA GLY A 46 -11.66 -1.89 7.60
C GLY A 46 -13.11 -2.26 7.23
N PRO A 47 -13.38 -2.66 5.97
CA PRO A 47 -14.73 -3.02 5.50
C PRO A 47 -15.39 -4.16 6.29
N SER A 48 -14.59 -5.03 6.91
CA SER A 48 -15.06 -6.16 7.73
C SER A 48 -15.57 -5.73 9.11
N LEU A 49 -15.29 -4.50 9.55
CA LEU A 49 -15.72 -3.94 10.83
C LEU A 49 -16.73 -2.81 10.67
N ALA A 50 -16.60 -2.01 9.61
CA ALA A 50 -17.50 -0.90 9.33
C ALA A 50 -18.95 -1.38 9.14
N ARG A 51 -19.89 -0.76 9.86
CA ARG A 51 -21.33 -1.05 9.82
C ARG A 51 -22.12 0.22 9.44
N PRO A 52 -22.18 0.56 8.15
CA PRO A 52 -22.91 1.74 7.68
C PRO A 52 -24.42 1.65 7.98
N SER A 53 -25.07 2.79 8.07
CA SER A 53 -26.53 2.95 8.17
C SER A 53 -27.23 2.73 6.83
N ASP A 54 -28.58 2.61 6.85
CA ASP A 54 -29.35 2.73 5.59
C ASP A 54 -29.17 4.14 5.03
N GLY A 55 -28.85 4.25 3.75
CA GLY A 55 -28.60 5.55 3.12
C GLY A 55 -27.13 5.89 2.93
N ASP A 56 -26.22 5.20 3.62
CA ASP A 56 -24.80 5.51 3.55
C ASP A 56 -24.19 5.10 2.20
N VAL A 57 -23.17 5.85 1.81
CA VAL A 57 -22.38 5.59 0.60
C VAL A 57 -20.95 5.25 1.02
N GLN A 58 -20.44 4.16 0.46
CA GLN A 58 -19.14 3.58 0.77
C GLN A 58 -18.36 3.39 -0.53
N GLY A 59 -17.05 3.66 -0.49
CA GLY A 59 -16.20 3.71 -1.68
C GLY A 59 -15.02 2.76 -1.62
N PHE A 60 -14.74 2.10 -2.74
CA PHE A 60 -13.54 1.28 -2.94
C PHE A 60 -12.80 1.82 -4.16
N ARG A 61 -11.52 2.17 -3.99
CA ARG A 61 -10.67 2.64 -5.10
C ARG A 61 -9.39 1.83 -5.17
N PHE A 62 -9.17 1.17 -6.29
CA PHE A 62 -7.91 0.51 -6.58
C PHE A 62 -6.94 1.51 -7.19
N ALA A 63 -5.77 1.68 -6.59
CA ALA A 63 -4.76 2.60 -7.06
C ALA A 63 -3.36 2.21 -6.55
N VAL A 64 -2.34 2.80 -7.15
CA VAL A 64 -1.01 2.90 -6.50
C VAL A 64 -1.01 4.14 -5.61
N SER A 65 -0.69 4.00 -4.34
CA SER A 65 -0.61 5.12 -3.40
C SER A 65 0.52 4.91 -2.39
N GLU A 66 1.24 5.99 -2.07
CA GLU A 66 2.36 5.97 -1.12
C GLU A 66 1.86 5.74 0.31
N ASP A 67 0.85 6.49 0.72
CA ASP A 67 0.18 6.35 2.00
C ASP A 67 -1.30 6.74 1.93
N SER A 68 -1.99 6.72 3.07
CA SER A 68 -3.42 7.02 3.15
C SER A 68 -3.80 8.50 3.01
N LYS A 69 -2.87 9.43 3.23
CA LYS A 69 -3.11 10.88 3.11
C LYS A 69 -3.18 11.30 1.64
N ASP A 70 -2.38 10.67 0.81
CA ASP A 70 -2.28 10.93 -0.62
C ASP A 70 -2.96 9.84 -1.47
N ALA A 71 -3.77 8.98 -0.83
CA ALA A 71 -4.48 7.91 -1.52
C ALA A 71 -5.52 8.47 -2.50
N ALA A 72 -5.57 7.88 -3.69
CA ALA A 72 -6.57 8.24 -4.69
C ALA A 72 -7.98 7.87 -4.18
N GLN A 73 -8.87 8.85 -4.15
CA GLN A 73 -10.27 8.66 -3.77
C GLN A 73 -11.11 8.15 -4.95
N PRO A 74 -12.28 7.53 -4.71
CA PRO A 74 -13.18 7.14 -5.78
C PRO A 74 -13.67 8.36 -6.57
N GLU A 75 -13.72 8.23 -7.88
CA GLU A 75 -14.18 9.30 -8.76
C GLU A 75 -15.65 9.12 -9.18
N GLY A 76 -16.28 10.19 -9.68
CA GLY A 76 -17.63 10.16 -10.24
C GLY A 76 -18.77 10.35 -9.22
N ALA A 77 -20.01 10.17 -9.70
CA ALA A 77 -21.22 10.41 -8.90
C ALA A 77 -21.36 9.36 -7.79
N ALA A 78 -21.61 9.83 -6.57
CA ALA A 78 -21.66 9.02 -5.36
C ALA A 78 -22.93 9.31 -4.52
N GLU A 79 -24.02 9.74 -5.15
CA GLU A 79 -25.25 10.08 -4.44
C GLU A 79 -26.10 8.83 -4.19
N PHE A 80 -26.44 8.57 -2.92
CA PHE A 80 -27.27 7.42 -2.53
C PHE A 80 -28.58 7.36 -3.31
N ALA A 81 -29.28 8.49 -3.42
CA ALA A 81 -30.57 8.57 -4.10
C ALA A 81 -30.48 8.15 -5.57
N VAL A 82 -29.34 8.39 -6.22
CA VAL A 82 -29.09 8.00 -7.62
C VAL A 82 -28.72 6.52 -7.70
N ILE A 83 -27.75 6.07 -6.89
CA ILE A 83 -27.24 4.68 -6.92
C ILE A 83 -28.34 3.68 -6.53
N CYS A 84 -29.13 4.02 -5.51
CA CYS A 84 -30.18 3.17 -4.95
C CYS A 84 -31.58 3.48 -5.50
N ALA A 85 -31.71 4.28 -6.56
CA ALA A 85 -33.00 4.70 -7.12
C ALA A 85 -33.95 3.53 -7.44
N ARG A 86 -33.39 2.37 -7.84
CA ARG A 86 -34.14 1.16 -8.20
C ARG A 86 -34.21 0.10 -7.10
N THR A 87 -33.69 0.41 -5.91
CA THR A 87 -33.68 -0.50 -4.76
C THR A 87 -34.62 0.05 -3.69
N PRO A 88 -35.89 -0.40 -3.66
CA PRO A 88 -36.83 0.04 -2.64
C PRO A 88 -36.35 -0.40 -1.25
N ALA A 89 -36.70 0.42 -0.25
CA ALA A 89 -36.56 0.06 1.15
C ALA A 89 -37.37 -1.21 1.44
N GLN A 90 -36.90 -1.99 2.41
CA GLN A 90 -37.54 -3.23 2.83
C GLN A 90 -37.36 -3.39 4.33
N ASP A 91 -38.43 -3.74 5.02
CA ASP A 91 -38.41 -3.95 6.47
C ASP A 91 -37.35 -4.98 6.87
N GLY A 92 -36.64 -4.68 7.95
CA GLY A 92 -35.55 -5.53 8.46
C GLY A 92 -34.31 -5.56 7.56
N LYS A 93 -34.17 -4.66 6.59
CA LYS A 93 -32.98 -4.51 5.74
C LYS A 93 -32.53 -3.05 5.69
N LYS A 94 -31.23 -2.86 5.45
CA LYS A 94 -30.64 -1.57 5.08
C LYS A 94 -30.10 -1.61 3.67
N ARG A 95 -29.99 -0.45 3.04
CA ARG A 95 -29.37 -0.23 1.75
C ARG A 95 -28.08 0.55 1.93
N VAL A 96 -27.04 0.06 1.29
CA VAL A 96 -25.72 0.70 1.27
C VAL A 96 -25.36 0.90 -0.18
N ALA A 97 -25.11 2.15 -0.57
CA ALA A 97 -24.61 2.48 -1.89
C ALA A 97 -23.10 2.24 -1.92
N LEU A 98 -22.63 1.53 -2.94
CA LEU A 98 -21.23 1.17 -3.10
C LEU A 98 -20.71 1.75 -4.41
N VAL A 99 -19.67 2.57 -4.34
CA VAL A 99 -18.88 2.98 -5.50
C VAL A 99 -17.67 2.07 -5.59
N ILE A 100 -17.55 1.34 -6.70
CA ILE A 100 -16.45 0.41 -6.96
C ILE A 100 -15.66 0.97 -8.13
N ASP A 101 -14.52 1.55 -7.80
CA ASP A 101 -13.63 2.20 -8.74
C ASP A 101 -12.36 1.35 -8.91
N PHE A 102 -12.28 0.66 -10.05
CA PHE A 102 -11.21 -0.29 -10.35
C PHE A 102 -9.87 0.36 -10.71
N GLY A 103 -9.77 1.69 -10.64
CA GLY A 103 -8.54 2.38 -10.97
C GLY A 103 -8.46 2.78 -12.44
N THR A 104 -7.29 3.29 -12.81
CA THR A 104 -6.93 3.60 -14.19
C THR A 104 -5.99 2.54 -14.76
N ALA A 105 -5.72 2.61 -16.07
CA ALA A 105 -4.71 1.74 -16.69
C ALA A 105 -3.31 1.93 -16.07
N ALA A 106 -2.99 3.12 -15.55
CA ALA A 106 -1.73 3.37 -14.87
C ALA A 106 -1.62 2.66 -13.51
N ASP A 107 -2.76 2.38 -12.87
CA ASP A 107 -2.82 1.67 -11.60
C ASP A 107 -2.79 0.15 -11.77
N ALA A 108 -3.06 -0.35 -12.98
CA ALA A 108 -3.26 -1.77 -13.23
C ALA A 108 -1.96 -2.59 -13.07
N PRO A 109 -2.05 -3.85 -12.60
CA PRO A 109 -0.95 -4.80 -12.77
C PRO A 109 -0.62 -4.98 -14.26
N SER A 110 0.64 -5.32 -14.55
CA SER A 110 1.10 -5.54 -15.92
C SER A 110 0.26 -6.61 -16.62
N GLY A 111 -0.26 -6.28 -17.80
CA GLY A 111 -1.09 -7.17 -18.61
C GLY A 111 -2.56 -7.24 -18.21
N GLU A 112 -2.98 -6.52 -17.17
CA GLU A 112 -4.38 -6.41 -16.77
C GLU A 112 -5.00 -5.10 -17.26
N THR A 113 -6.31 -5.10 -17.53
CA THR A 113 -7.09 -3.90 -17.84
C THR A 113 -8.18 -3.74 -16.79
N PRO A 114 -8.25 -2.59 -16.09
CA PRO A 114 -9.25 -2.41 -15.05
C PRO A 114 -10.65 -2.40 -15.67
N PRO A 115 -11.64 -3.07 -15.05
CA PRO A 115 -13.04 -2.90 -15.42
C PRO A 115 -13.48 -1.44 -15.29
N ALA A 116 -14.55 -1.08 -16.00
CA ALA A 116 -15.14 0.23 -15.80
C ALA A 116 -15.62 0.41 -14.35
N ARG A 117 -15.37 1.59 -13.79
CA ARG A 117 -15.99 2.01 -12.52
C ARG A 117 -17.50 1.80 -12.59
N ARG A 118 -18.06 1.28 -11.49
CA ARG A 118 -19.51 1.10 -11.36
C ARG A 118 -19.99 1.36 -9.95
N ALA A 119 -21.27 1.68 -9.83
CA ALA A 119 -21.94 1.77 -8.55
C ALA A 119 -22.99 0.66 -8.43
N ALA A 120 -23.25 0.22 -7.20
CA ALA A 120 -24.29 -0.75 -6.91
C ALA A 120 -24.94 -0.46 -5.56
N CYS A 121 -26.22 -0.80 -5.43
CA CYS A 121 -26.95 -0.68 -4.19
C CYS A 121 -27.12 -2.06 -3.55
N ALA A 122 -26.44 -2.29 -2.43
CA ALA A 122 -26.59 -3.52 -1.65
C ALA A 122 -27.78 -3.39 -0.71
N ARG A 123 -28.65 -4.41 -0.64
CA ARG A 123 -29.73 -4.50 0.37
C ARG A 123 -29.44 -5.67 1.31
N VAL A 124 -29.05 -5.38 2.53
CA VAL A 124 -28.44 -6.34 3.49
C VAL A 124 -29.08 -6.28 4.87
N ALA A 125 -28.70 -7.20 5.75
CA ALA A 125 -29.17 -7.22 7.14
C ALA A 125 -28.74 -5.94 7.90
N PRO A 126 -29.48 -5.52 8.94
CA PRO A 126 -29.22 -4.25 9.63
C PRO A 126 -27.83 -4.18 10.27
N ASP A 127 -27.31 -5.31 10.74
CA ASP A 127 -26.00 -5.44 11.37
C ASP A 127 -24.86 -5.75 10.38
N ALA A 128 -25.18 -5.84 9.08
CA ALA A 128 -24.22 -6.23 8.06
C ALA A 128 -23.07 -5.21 7.92
N THR A 129 -21.86 -5.72 7.67
CA THR A 129 -20.66 -4.93 7.45
C THR A 129 -20.55 -4.46 6.00
N THR A 130 -19.69 -3.48 5.73
CA THR A 130 -19.41 -3.05 4.34
C THR A 130 -18.88 -4.20 3.49
N ALA A 131 -18.06 -5.10 4.05
CA ALA A 131 -17.59 -6.30 3.34
C ALA A 131 -18.74 -7.22 2.93
N GLN A 132 -19.73 -7.42 3.80
CA GLN A 132 -20.93 -8.20 3.48
C GLN A 132 -21.81 -7.50 2.43
N ALA A 133 -21.94 -6.18 2.51
CA ALA A 133 -22.61 -5.37 1.48
C ALA A 133 -21.92 -5.50 0.13
N LEU A 134 -20.60 -5.34 0.07
CA LEU A 134 -19.80 -5.49 -1.15
C LEU A 134 -19.92 -6.91 -1.73
N ALA A 135 -19.81 -7.94 -0.89
CA ALA A 135 -19.95 -9.33 -1.32
C ALA A 135 -21.35 -9.64 -1.89
N SER A 136 -22.39 -8.87 -1.54
CA SER A 136 -23.72 -9.08 -2.11
C SER A 136 -23.85 -8.58 -3.56
N VAL A 137 -22.93 -7.72 -4.03
CA VAL A 137 -23.02 -7.05 -5.35
C VAL A 137 -21.77 -7.14 -6.23
N ALA A 138 -20.66 -7.70 -5.71
CA ALA A 138 -19.36 -7.65 -6.37
C ALA A 138 -18.46 -8.88 -6.12
N LYS A 139 -19.04 -10.08 -6.10
CA LYS A 139 -18.27 -11.33 -6.03
C LYS A 139 -17.56 -11.66 -7.35
N PRO A 140 -16.45 -12.43 -7.31
CA PRO A 140 -15.78 -12.93 -6.10
C PRO A 140 -14.96 -11.83 -5.40
N LEU A 141 -14.85 -11.95 -4.08
CA LEU A 141 -13.89 -11.16 -3.30
C LEU A 141 -12.71 -12.06 -2.92
N ARG A 142 -11.49 -11.53 -2.98
CA ARG A 142 -10.28 -12.22 -2.51
C ARG A 142 -9.64 -11.41 -1.39
N TYR A 143 -9.26 -12.10 -0.32
CA TYR A 143 -8.55 -11.51 0.81
C TYR A 143 -7.26 -12.28 1.07
N ASP A 144 -6.26 -11.61 1.63
CA ASP A 144 -5.05 -12.27 2.13
C ASP A 144 -5.26 -12.79 3.57
N THR A 145 -4.21 -13.35 4.16
CA THR A 145 -4.23 -13.85 5.54
C THR A 145 -4.36 -12.75 6.60
N ASN A 146 -4.10 -11.49 6.24
CA ASN A 146 -4.23 -10.32 7.12
C ASN A 146 -5.59 -9.62 6.95
N ALA A 147 -6.51 -10.22 6.20
CA ALA A 147 -7.81 -9.66 5.83
C ALA A 147 -7.74 -8.38 4.98
N LEU A 148 -6.63 -8.16 4.27
CA LEU A 148 -6.53 -7.14 3.23
C LEU A 148 -7.39 -7.56 2.03
N LEU A 149 -8.22 -6.64 1.52
CA LEU A 149 -9.01 -6.87 0.32
C LEU A 149 -8.11 -6.81 -0.92
N CYS A 150 -7.84 -7.98 -1.49
CA CYS A 150 -6.97 -8.13 -2.65
C CYS A 150 -7.69 -7.93 -3.97
N ALA A 151 -8.94 -8.41 -4.09
CA ALA A 151 -9.68 -8.34 -5.33
C ALA A 151 -11.19 -8.16 -5.12
N ILE A 152 -11.81 -7.41 -6.03
CA ILE A 152 -13.26 -7.23 -6.14
C ILE A 152 -13.68 -7.70 -7.53
N ALA A 153 -14.72 -8.53 -7.61
CA ALA A 153 -15.20 -9.10 -8.88
C ALA A 153 -14.08 -9.72 -9.75
N GLY A 154 -13.07 -10.31 -9.10
CA GLY A 154 -11.92 -10.92 -9.77
C GLY A 154 -10.80 -9.97 -10.20
N TYR A 155 -10.89 -8.66 -9.91
CA TYR A 155 -9.84 -7.69 -10.24
C TYR A 155 -9.15 -7.10 -8.98
N PRO A 156 -7.81 -6.96 -8.99
CA PRO A 156 -6.89 -7.59 -9.96
C PRO A 156 -6.94 -9.12 -9.85
N GLU A 157 -6.60 -9.81 -10.94
CA GLU A 157 -6.58 -11.28 -10.99
C GLU A 157 -5.55 -11.79 -9.98
N LYS A 158 -4.40 -11.13 -9.91
CA LYS A 158 -3.26 -11.49 -9.05
C LYS A 158 -2.85 -10.31 -8.18
N GLY A 159 -2.01 -10.60 -7.19
CA GLY A 159 -1.48 -9.58 -6.29
C GLY A 159 -2.34 -9.24 -5.09
N CYS A 160 -1.77 -8.51 -4.13
CA CYS A 160 -2.46 -8.05 -2.93
C CYS A 160 -1.58 -7.07 -2.14
N GLY A 161 -1.49 -5.81 -2.60
CA GLY A 161 -0.73 -4.79 -1.86
C GLY A 161 0.76 -4.78 -2.19
N GLU A 162 1.15 -5.12 -3.42
CA GLU A 162 2.56 -5.10 -3.82
C GLU A 162 3.15 -3.69 -3.80
N GLN A 163 4.44 -3.64 -3.44
CA GLN A 163 5.27 -2.46 -3.61
C GLN A 163 5.52 -2.21 -5.10
N VAL A 164 5.37 -0.97 -5.52
CA VAL A 164 5.65 -0.47 -6.85
C VAL A 164 6.80 0.52 -6.70
N ALA A 165 7.90 0.27 -7.41
CA ALA A 165 9.01 1.21 -7.45
C ALA A 165 8.53 2.53 -8.08
N GLY A 166 8.83 3.65 -7.43
CA GLY A 166 8.54 4.98 -7.96
C GLY A 166 9.44 5.29 -9.16
N GLY A 167 9.00 4.92 -10.36
CA GLY A 167 9.63 5.24 -11.64
C GLY A 167 10.22 4.02 -12.35
N ASP A 168 9.44 3.43 -13.25
CA ASP A 168 9.81 3.19 -14.66
C ASP A 168 8.75 2.30 -15.33
N GLU A 169 8.05 2.89 -16.31
CA GLU A 169 7.63 2.12 -17.47
C GLU A 169 8.90 1.60 -18.15
N SER A 170 9.18 0.30 -18.02
CA SER A 170 10.02 -0.37 -19.02
C SER A 170 9.68 -1.84 -19.11
N ALA A 171 9.08 -2.15 -20.26
CA ALA A 171 9.29 -3.31 -21.12
C ALA A 171 9.66 -4.65 -20.45
N GLY A 172 8.77 -5.62 -20.67
CA GLY A 172 8.93 -6.98 -20.21
C GLY A 172 10.11 -7.74 -20.82
N THR A 173 10.36 -8.89 -20.22
CA THR A 173 10.85 -10.09 -20.90
C THR A 173 10.39 -11.27 -20.06
N GLU A 174 9.47 -12.06 -20.64
CA GLU A 174 9.22 -13.43 -20.22
C GLU A 174 10.54 -14.20 -20.19
N SER A 175 10.77 -14.99 -19.15
CA SER A 175 11.66 -16.14 -19.30
C SER A 175 11.14 -17.30 -18.48
N ALA A 176 10.36 -18.15 -19.14
CA ALA A 176 10.04 -19.47 -18.67
C ALA A 176 11.25 -20.41 -18.81
N ALA A 177 11.43 -21.23 -17.78
CA ALA A 177 12.09 -22.53 -17.71
C ALA A 177 13.61 -22.63 -17.98
N SER A 178 14.36 -22.96 -16.92
CA SER A 178 15.27 -24.13 -16.88
C SER A 178 15.82 -24.35 -15.46
N GLU A 179 15.51 -25.50 -14.86
CA GLU A 179 16.34 -26.16 -13.84
C GLU A 179 16.52 -27.62 -14.28
N PRO A 180 17.50 -28.40 -13.76
CA PRO A 180 18.57 -28.02 -12.83
C PRO A 180 19.96 -28.53 -13.27
N ARG A 181 21.06 -27.91 -12.81
CA ARG A 181 22.33 -28.63 -12.63
C ARG A 181 23.20 -28.03 -11.52
N LYS A 182 23.56 -28.93 -10.62
CA LYS A 182 24.37 -28.85 -9.40
C LYS A 182 25.52 -27.85 -9.39
N GLU A 183 25.67 -27.23 -8.22
CA GLU A 183 26.81 -26.46 -7.72
C GLU A 183 28.16 -27.18 -7.84
N PRO A 184 29.25 -26.41 -7.77
CA PRO A 184 29.96 -26.36 -6.50
C PRO A 184 30.05 -24.94 -5.93
N SER A 185 30.01 -24.92 -4.61
CA SER A 185 30.00 -23.76 -3.73
C SER A 185 31.30 -22.96 -3.85
N ASP A 186 31.18 -21.64 -4.03
CA ASP A 186 32.22 -20.67 -3.73
C ASP A 186 31.58 -19.52 -2.93
N ASP A 187 31.92 -19.50 -1.64
CA ASP A 187 31.57 -18.49 -0.64
C ASP A 187 32.12 -17.11 -1.05
N GLY A 188 31.21 -16.21 -1.44
CA GLY A 188 31.51 -14.79 -1.65
C GLY A 188 31.53 -14.02 -0.31
N PRO A 189 32.55 -13.18 -0.03
CA PRO A 189 32.70 -12.54 1.27
C PRO A 189 31.61 -11.49 1.51
N SER A 190 30.83 -11.72 2.57
CA SER A 190 29.79 -10.83 3.09
C SER A 190 30.41 -9.57 3.73
N LEU A 191 30.72 -8.56 2.90
CA LEU A 191 31.28 -7.28 3.34
C LEU A 191 30.35 -6.46 4.26
N GLY A 192 29.08 -6.84 4.39
CA GLY A 192 28.11 -6.18 5.27
C GLY A 192 28.31 -6.48 6.78
N LEU A 193 28.83 -7.64 7.15
CA LEU A 193 29.01 -8.02 8.57
C LEU A 193 30.32 -7.48 9.19
N ILE A 194 31.34 -7.25 8.36
CA ILE A 194 32.66 -6.80 8.84
C ILE A 194 32.66 -5.30 9.15
N ALA A 195 31.90 -4.50 8.38
CA ALA A 195 31.75 -3.07 8.65
C ALA A 195 30.96 -2.79 9.94
N GLY A 196 29.95 -3.59 10.26
CA GLY A 196 29.13 -3.40 11.47
C GLY A 196 29.86 -3.72 12.78
N THR A 197 30.73 -4.75 12.78
CA THR A 197 31.46 -5.18 13.99
C THR A 197 32.59 -4.23 14.38
N ALA A 198 33.24 -3.57 13.41
CA ALA A 198 34.25 -2.54 13.67
C ALA A 198 33.69 -1.28 14.34
N VAL A 199 32.45 -0.90 14.01
CA VAL A 199 31.79 0.28 14.61
C VAL A 199 31.37 0.03 16.05
N VAL A 200 30.80 -1.15 16.35
CA VAL A 200 30.37 -1.50 17.72
C VAL A 200 31.57 -1.62 18.67
N THR A 201 32.69 -2.19 18.21
CA THR A 201 33.90 -2.32 19.03
C THR A 201 34.56 -0.96 19.32
N ALA A 202 34.59 -0.05 18.34
CA ALA A 202 35.11 1.31 18.55
C ALA A 202 34.26 2.11 19.56
N LEU A 203 32.93 2.01 19.49
CA LEU A 203 32.02 2.67 20.43
C LEU A 203 32.14 2.08 21.85
N GLY A 204 32.28 0.76 21.97
CA GLY A 204 32.52 0.10 23.25
C GLY A 204 33.84 0.53 23.92
N ALA A 205 34.92 0.63 23.15
CA ALA A 205 36.23 1.08 23.66
C ALA A 205 36.19 2.55 24.13
N ALA A 206 35.49 3.43 23.42
CA ALA A 206 35.32 4.82 23.80
C ALA A 206 34.53 4.98 25.11
N ALA A 207 33.44 4.23 25.28
CA ALA A 207 32.64 4.24 26.51
C ALA A 207 33.42 3.71 27.73
N PHE A 208 34.24 2.68 27.55
CA PHE A 208 35.10 2.13 28.61
C PHE A 208 36.20 3.12 29.04
N TRP A 209 36.82 3.81 28.08
CA TRP A 209 37.83 4.80 28.39
C TRP A 209 37.25 6.03 29.11
N GLN A 210 36.05 6.46 28.70
CA GLN A 210 35.36 7.60 29.31
C GLN A 210 34.87 7.30 30.74
N THR A 211 34.46 6.06 31.02
CA THR A 211 34.09 5.62 32.38
C THR A 211 35.29 5.45 33.29
N ARG A 212 36.44 4.99 32.77
CA ARG A 212 37.68 4.87 33.55
C ARG A 212 38.27 6.24 33.94
N ARG A 213 38.13 7.26 33.08
CA ARG A 213 38.52 8.64 33.40
C ARG A 213 37.69 9.27 34.51
N ARG A 214 36.39 8.93 34.59
CA ARG A 214 35.47 9.47 35.62
C ARG A 214 35.62 8.82 36.99
N ARG A 215 36.31 7.68 37.10
CA ARG A 215 36.55 6.96 38.35
C ARG A 215 37.88 7.31 39.05
N ASN A 216 38.78 7.99 38.34
CA ASN A 216 40.10 8.40 38.83
C ASN A 216 40.21 9.94 38.94
N GLY A 217 39.08 10.65 39.01
CA GLY A 217 38.99 12.08 39.28
C GLY A 217 38.12 12.32 40.50
#